data_AF-A0AB74CYT4-F1
#
_entry.id   AF-A0AB74CYT4-F1
#
_cell.length_a   1.000
_cell.length_b   1.000
_cell.length_c   1.000
_cell.angle_alpha   90.00
_cell.angle_beta   90.00
_cell.angle_gamma   90.00
#
_symmetry.space_group_name_H-M   'P 1'
#
loop_
_entity.id
_entity.type
_entity.pdbx_description
1 polymer ?
#
loop_
_entity_poly.entity_id
_entity_poly.type
_entity_poly.pdbx_seq_one_letter_code
_entity_poly.pdbx_strand_id
1 'polypeptide(L)' 'MRNYWYVSLINDYPRCKDCRDKRVVQSVQMKSKYSVIEMIREAEPNEIDACRLVYCGHGFYSDEHIQINLSKYI' A
#
# COMPACT_ATOMS: atom_id res chain seq x y z
N MET A 1 10.06 11.96 4.01
CA MET A 1 9.28 11.76 2.77
C MET A 1 7.87 11.41 3.21
N ARG A 2 6.85 12.00 2.59
CA ARG A 2 5.46 11.61 2.86
C ARG A 2 5.13 10.46 1.90
N ASN A 3 4.59 9.37 2.45
CA ASN A 3 4.38 8.13 1.71
C ASN A 3 2.87 7.85 1.60
N TYR A 4 2.52 7.02 0.64
CA TYR A 4 1.16 6.56 0.40
C TYR A 4 0.97 5.19 1.02
N TRP A 5 -0.12 5.02 1.75
CA TRP A 5 -0.42 3.82 2.51
C TRP A 5 -1.60 3.10 1.88
N TYR A 6 -1.44 1.79 1.66
CA TYR A 6 -2.47 0.93 1.12
C TYR A 6 -2.58 -0.37 1.92
N VAL A 7 -3.78 -0.96 1.90
CA VAL A 7 -4.01 -2.35 2.31
C VAL A 7 -4.34 -3.18 1.07
N SER A 8 -3.62 -4.27 0.89
CA SER A 8 -3.99 -5.32 -0.06
C SER A 8 -4.89 -6.34 0.62
N LEU A 9 -6.08 -6.55 0.06
CA LEU A 9 -7.06 -7.51 0.59
C LEU A 9 -6.80 -8.97 0.21
N ILE A 10 -5.73 -9.24 -0.55
CA ILE A 10 -5.37 -10.58 -1.01
C ILE A 10 -3.99 -11.03 -0.54
N ASN A 11 -3.39 -10.29 0.40
CA ASN A 11 -2.04 -10.55 0.91
C ASN A 11 -0.98 -10.60 -0.21
N ASP A 12 -1.09 -9.68 -1.17
CA ASP A 12 -0.10 -9.48 -2.25
C ASP A 12 0.25 -7.99 -2.37
N TYR A 13 1.28 -7.66 -3.13
CA TYR A 13 1.70 -6.27 -3.31
C TYR A 13 2.25 -6.05 -4.72
N PRO A 14 2.24 -4.79 -5.23
CA PRO A 14 2.77 -4.49 -6.54
C PRO A 14 4.25 -4.89 -6.65
N ARG A 15 4.54 -5.91 -7.45
CA ARG A 15 5.91 -6.31 -7.76
C ARG A 15 6.31 -5.61 -9.05
N CYS A 16 7.29 -4.74 -8.95
CA CYS A 16 7.87 -4.09 -10.12
C CYS A 16 8.59 -5.13 -10.99
N LYS A 17 7.86 -5.76 -11.92
CA LYS A 17 8.45 -6.59 -12.99
C LYS A 17 8.78 -5.75 -14.23
N ASP A 18 7.97 -4.73 -14.51
CA ASP A 18 8.05 -3.93 -15.75
C ASP A 18 8.02 -2.39 -15.53
N CYS A 19 8.02 -1.88 -14.30
CA CYS A 19 7.90 -0.45 -14.06
C CYS A 19 9.23 0.29 -14.31
N ARG A 20 9.16 1.47 -14.95
CA ARG A 20 10.33 2.36 -15.15
C ARG A 20 10.99 2.77 -13.83
N ASP A 21 10.19 2.87 -12.76
CA ASP A 21 10.63 3.16 -11.41
C ASP A 21 10.80 1.87 -10.60
N LYS A 22 12.06 1.42 -10.47
CA LYS A 22 12.41 0.14 -9.86
C LYS A 22 12.05 -0.01 -8.37
N ARG A 23 11.53 1.04 -7.70
CA ARG A 23 11.24 1.03 -6.25
C ARG A 23 10.02 1.87 -5.88
N VAL A 24 8.85 1.54 -6.44
CA VAL A 24 7.59 2.19 -6.05
C VAL A 24 7.16 1.78 -4.63
N VAL A 25 7.38 0.52 -4.26
CA VAL A 25 7.08 -0.01 -2.92
C VAL A 25 8.29 0.18 -2.01
N GLN A 26 8.09 0.87 -0.89
CA GLN A 26 9.12 1.17 0.09
C GLN A 26 9.17 0.12 1.21
N SER A 27 8.02 -0.30 1.71
CA SER A 27 7.92 -1.37 2.71
C SER A 27 6.62 -2.15 2.56
N VAL A 28 6.65 -3.42 2.97
CA VAL A 28 5.48 -4.30 2.98
C VAL A 28 5.46 -5.08 4.28
N GLN A 29 4.32 -5.05 4.97
CA GLN A 29 4.04 -5.88 6.13
C GLN A 29 3.00 -6.93 5.74
N MET A 30 3.48 -8.13 5.39
CA MET A 30 2.63 -9.27 5.03
C MET A 30 1.99 -9.86 6.28
N LYS A 31 0.68 -10.14 6.23
CA LYS A 31 -0.06 -10.88 7.27
C LYS A 31 -0.62 -12.17 6.67
N SER A 32 -1.60 -12.80 7.32
CA SER A 32 -2.21 -14.04 6.81
C SER A 32 -3.23 -13.78 5.69
N LYS A 33 -3.99 -12.68 5.79
CA LYS A 33 -5.11 -12.36 4.88
C LYS A 33 -4.93 -11.05 4.11
N TYR A 34 -4.03 -10.19 4.55
CA TYR A 34 -3.84 -8.85 3.98
C TYR A 34 -2.38 -8.43 4.10
N SER A 35 -2.01 -7.38 3.36
CA SER A 35 -0.69 -6.74 3.48
C SER A 35 -0.85 -5.24 3.63
N VAL A 36 -0.06 -4.63 4.52
CA VAL A 36 0.06 -3.17 4.60
C VAL A 36 1.26 -2.75 3.76
N ILE A 37 1.05 -1.81 2.85
CA ILE A 37 2.02 -1.44 1.82
C ILE A 37 2.28 0.06 1.91
N GLU A 38 3.56 0.41 1.97
CA GLU A 38 4.05 1.78 1.89
C GLU A 38 4.61 2.04 0.49
N MET A 39 4.10 3.06 -0.19
CA MET A 39 4.49 3.43 -1.56
C MET A 39 4.99 4.87 -1.61
N ILE A 40 5.97 5.13 -2.47
CA ILE A 40 6.56 6.48 -2.66
C ILE A 40 5.70 7.39 -3.55
N ARG A 41 4.74 6.81 -4.28
CA ARG A 41 3.75 7.50 -5.12
C ARG A 41 2.38 6.84 -4.96
N GLU A 42 1.34 7.50 -5.46
CA GLU A 42 0.02 6.87 -5.60
C GLU A 42 0.11 5.64 -6.49
N ALA A 43 -0.64 4.59 -6.12
CA ALA A 43 -0.76 3.37 -6.91
C ALA A 43 -1.46 3.66 -8.24
N GLU A 44 -0.95 3.08 -9.32
CA GLU A 44 -1.60 3.14 -10.64
C GLU A 44 -2.83 2.22 -10.66
N PRO A 45 -3.84 2.48 -11.51
CA PRO A 45 -5.06 1.67 -11.55
C PRO A 45 -4.83 0.17 -11.75
N ASN A 46 -3.86 -0.21 -12.58
CA ASN A 46 -3.46 -1.61 -12.78
C ASN A 46 -2.88 -2.24 -11.51
N GLU A 47 -2.09 -1.49 -10.71
CA GLU A 47 -1.55 -1.95 -9.43
C GLU A 47 -2.67 -2.12 -8.40
N ILE A 48 -3.63 -1.18 -8.38
CA ILE A 48 -4.82 -1.23 -7.53
C ILE A 48 -5.64 -2.48 -7.82
N ASP A 49 -5.96 -2.72 -9.10
CA ASP A 49 -6.79 -3.86 -9.49
C ASP A 49 -6.07 -5.19 -9.26
N ALA A 50 -4.79 -5.30 -9.63
CA ALA A 50 -4.02 -6.53 -9.50
C ALA A 50 -3.84 -6.98 -8.05
N CYS A 51 -3.63 -6.02 -7.13
CA CYS A 51 -3.38 -6.32 -5.72
C CYS A 51 -4.59 -6.02 -4.82
N ARG A 52 -5.74 -5.65 -5.39
CA ARG A 52 -6.93 -5.19 -4.64
C ARG A 52 -6.57 -4.19 -3.55
N LEU A 53 -5.83 -3.15 -3.94
CA LEU A 53 -5.35 -2.13 -3.03
C LEU A 53 -6.48 -1.20 -2.58
N VAL A 54 -6.49 -0.91 -1.29
CA VAL A 54 -7.39 0.06 -0.68
C VAL A 54 -6.54 1.19 -0.11
N TYR A 55 -6.84 2.42 -0.51
CA TYR A 55 -6.09 3.59 -0.05
C TYR A 55 -6.43 3.95 1.41
N CYS A 56 -5.39 4.12 2.22
CA CYS A 56 -5.52 4.45 3.64
C CYS A 56 -5.09 5.88 3.98
N GLY A 57 -4.25 6.51 3.14
CA GLY A 57 -3.86 7.90 3.31
C GLY A 57 -2.44 8.19 2.87
N HIS A 58 -2.06 9.46 2.99
CA HIS A 58 -0.73 9.97 2.67
C HIS A 58 -0.14 10.68 3.89
N GLY A 59 1.12 10.39 4.22
CA GLY A 59 1.76 10.89 5.43
C GLY A 59 2.68 9.86 6.09
N PHE A 60 2.84 9.98 7.41
CA PHE A 60 3.59 9.02 8.21
C PHE A 60 2.66 7.91 8.70
N TYR A 61 3.20 6.70 8.87
CA TYR A 61 2.42 5.56 9.39
C TYR A 61 1.66 5.92 10.67
N SER A 62 2.31 6.64 11.59
CA SER A 62 1.75 7.02 12.89
C SER A 62 0.66 8.09 12.85
N ASP A 63 0.35 8.66 11.68
CA ASP A 63 -0.68 9.69 11.59
C ASP A 63 -2.07 9.09 11.89
N GLU A 64 -2.85 9.81 12.69
CA GLU A 64 -4.14 9.31 13.21
C GLU A 64 -5.10 8.89 12.10
N HIS A 65 -5.21 9.68 11.02
CA HIS A 65 -6.10 9.36 9.90
C HIS A 65 -5.68 8.08 9.16
N ILE A 66 -4.37 7.81 9.08
CA ILE A 66 -3.85 6.57 8.48
C ILE A 66 -4.18 5.38 9.37
N GLN A 67 -3.96 5.49 10.69
CA GLN A 67 -4.29 4.43 11.64
C GLN A 67 -5.79 4.12 11.66
N ILE A 68 -6.65 5.16 11.64
CA ILE A 68 -8.12 5.00 11.58
C ILE A 68 -8.56 4.32 10.28
N ASN A 69 -7.91 4.61 9.16
CA ASN A 69 -8.28 3.97 7.89
C ASN A 69 -7.73 2.54 7.78
N LEU A 70 -6.55 2.26 8.31
CA LEU A 70 -5.99 0.91 8.39
C LEU A 70 -6.87 0.02 9.26
N SER A 71 -7.33 0.49 10.42
CA SER A 71 -8.13 -0.28 11.39
C SER A 71 -9.46 -0.82 10.82
N LYS A 72 -9.95 -0.26 9.72
CA LYS A 72 -11.17 -0.74 9.03
C LYS A 72 -10.96 -2.05 8.27
N TYR A 73 -9.72 -2.42 7.99
CA TYR A 73 -9.37 -3.55 7.12
C TYR A 73 -8.48 -4.61 7.78
N ILE A 74 -7.97 -4.34 8.99
CA ILE A 74 -7.06 -5.23 9.75
C ILE A 74 -7.76 -5.94 10.90
#